data_AF-A0A347UAH6-F1
#
_entry.id   AF-A0A347UAH6-F1
#
_cell.length_a   1.000
_cell.length_b   1.000
_cell.length_c   1.000
_cell.angle_alpha   90.00
_cell.angle_beta   90.00
_cell.angle_gamma   90.00
#
_symmetry.space_group_name_H-M   'P 1'
#
loop_
_entity.id
_entity.type
_entity.pdbx_description
1 polymer ?
#
loop_
_entity_poly.entity_id
_entity_poly.type
_entity_poly.pdbx_seq_one_letter_code
_entity_poly.pdbx_strand_id
1 'polypeptide(L)'
;MPSFELVVPENILFILSNLSFISFCFFISFILSKILKSVIVFFILLLTLLSFAYYDIFIKYSIKNFYELTQMDSKIYSKPIKNENLKIDSLSMIGVYIYPLKYSTNITEAEINEIKNLHKDYVEKFIDISTYAYKFNRYIYNTQRIYLNSYTNENIKIEEQNPRYEVTKTLVDTYLPKIYGKYQYKVIDKQTKNVIATAFNIFFISSHNKFRNKYLFWSNEKESDFNLIPVQNFDIIYKKLFIDN
;
A
#
# COMPACT_ATOMS: atom_id res chain seq x y z
N MET A 1 -6.23 16.98 50.03
CA MET A 1 -5.20 15.95 49.79
C MET A 1 -5.07 15.80 48.28
N PRO A 2 -3.87 15.93 47.69
CA PRO A 2 -3.69 15.54 46.30
C PRO A 2 -3.89 14.02 46.22
N SER A 3 -4.70 13.57 45.27
CA SER A 3 -4.85 12.14 44.98
C SER A 3 -3.51 11.58 44.54
N PHE A 4 -3.01 10.56 45.25
CA PHE A 4 -1.92 9.75 44.74
C PHE A 4 -2.44 9.00 43.51
N GLU A 5 -2.20 9.54 42.32
CA GLU A 5 -2.31 8.77 41.08
C GLU A 5 -1.10 7.84 41.01
N LEU A 6 -1.32 6.58 41.38
CA LEU A 6 -0.33 5.53 41.20
C LEU A 6 -0.27 5.22 39.71
N VAL A 7 0.62 5.92 39.00
CA VAL A 7 0.86 5.71 37.57
C VAL A 7 1.63 4.40 37.41
N VAL A 8 0.91 3.31 37.15
CA VAL A 8 1.53 2.03 36.78
C VAL A 8 2.08 2.17 35.35
N PRO A 9 3.37 1.88 35.11
CA PRO A 9 3.93 1.90 33.76
C PRO A 9 3.16 0.96 32.82
N GLU A 10 2.85 1.44 31.61
CA GLU A 10 2.12 0.67 30.59
C GLU A 10 2.79 -0.68 30.27
N ASN A 11 4.13 -0.73 30.31
CA ASN A 11 4.88 -1.97 30.09
C ASN A 11 4.57 -3.06 31.15
N ILE A 12 4.34 -2.66 32.41
CA ILE A 12 3.97 -3.60 33.48
C ILE A 12 2.55 -4.09 33.26
N LEU A 13 1.62 -3.20 32.92
CA LEU A 13 0.23 -3.55 32.59
C LEU A 13 0.17 -4.48 31.38
N PHE A 14 0.97 -4.25 30.35
CA PHE A 14 1.14 -5.12 29.20
C PHE A 14 1.56 -6.53 29.63
N ILE A 15 2.66 -6.69 30.38
CA ILE A 15 3.16 -8.01 30.80
C ILE A 15 2.11 -8.75 31.63
N LEU A 16 1.57 -8.10 32.68
CA LEU A 16 0.62 -8.74 33.59
C LEU A 16 -0.67 -9.14 32.89
N SER A 17 -1.21 -8.29 32.03
CA SER A 17 -2.48 -8.55 31.35
C SER A 17 -2.34 -9.66 30.31
N ASN A 18 -1.23 -9.71 29.57
CA ASN A 18 -0.98 -10.79 28.61
C ASN A 18 -0.74 -12.12 29.33
N LEU A 19 0.03 -12.14 30.43
CA LEU A 19 0.25 -13.34 31.22
C LEU A 19 -1.06 -13.86 31.85
N SER A 20 -1.88 -12.95 32.38
CA SER A 20 -3.20 -13.26 32.93
C SER A 20 -4.12 -13.85 31.86
N PHE A 21 -4.15 -13.25 30.67
CA PHE A 21 -4.95 -13.76 29.55
C PHE A 21 -4.51 -15.15 29.10
N ILE A 22 -3.20 -15.39 28.94
CA ILE A 22 -2.66 -16.71 28.58
C ILE A 22 -3.01 -17.74 29.66
N SER A 23 -2.85 -17.38 30.93
CA SER A 23 -3.18 -18.26 32.06
C SER A 23 -4.67 -18.61 32.08
N PHE A 24 -5.55 -17.63 31.82
CA PHE A 24 -6.99 -17.84 31.70
C PHE A 24 -7.31 -18.83 30.55
N CYS A 25 -6.74 -18.61 29.36
CA CYS A 25 -6.94 -19.49 28.21
C CYS A 25 -6.51 -20.93 28.52
N PHE A 26 -5.36 -21.10 29.18
CA PHE A 26 -4.86 -22.40 29.62
C PHE A 26 -5.81 -23.07 30.61
N PHE A 27 -6.22 -22.36 31.66
CA PHE A 27 -7.01 -22.91 32.76
C PHE A 27 -8.41 -23.36 32.30
N ILE A 28 -9.10 -22.53 31.51
CA ILE A 28 -10.41 -22.88 30.95
C ILE A 28 -10.31 -24.10 30.02
N SER A 29 -9.31 -24.10 29.14
CA SER A 29 -9.06 -25.23 28.24
C SER A 29 -8.78 -26.52 29.03
N PHE A 30 -8.00 -26.42 30.11
CA PHE A 30 -7.68 -27.53 31.00
C PHE A 30 -8.92 -28.09 31.69
N ILE A 31 -9.75 -27.24 32.33
CA ILE A 31 -10.98 -27.67 32.99
C ILE A 31 -11.91 -28.40 32.00
N LEU A 32 -12.16 -27.79 30.84
CA LEU A 32 -13.06 -28.38 29.84
C LEU A 32 -12.52 -29.70 29.30
N SER A 33 -11.21 -29.82 29.07
CA SER A 33 -10.59 -31.09 28.66
C SER A 33 -10.73 -32.20 29.70
N LYS A 34 -10.70 -31.86 31.00
CA LYS A 34 -10.90 -32.83 32.09
C LYS A 34 -12.35 -33.29 32.17
N ILE A 35 -13.31 -32.38 32.00
CA ILE A 35 -14.74 -32.71 31.97
C ILE A 35 -15.05 -33.64 30.77
N LEU A 36 -14.53 -33.31 29.60
CA LEU A 36 -14.75 -34.07 28.36
C LEU A 36 -13.81 -35.28 28.20
N LYS A 37 -12.89 -35.49 29.16
CA LYS A 37 -11.89 -36.58 29.19
C LYS A 37 -11.08 -36.69 27.89
N SER A 38 -10.73 -35.57 27.25
CA SER A 38 -10.02 -35.55 25.98
C SER A 38 -8.89 -34.52 25.95
N VAL A 39 -7.67 -35.00 25.77
CA VAL A 39 -6.47 -34.15 25.62
C VAL A 39 -6.48 -33.38 24.29
N ILE A 40 -7.09 -33.93 23.24
CA ILE A 40 -7.19 -33.23 21.95
C ILE A 40 -8.04 -31.96 22.11
N VAL A 41 -9.12 -32.04 22.88
CA VAL A 41 -10.00 -30.89 23.17
C VAL A 41 -9.25 -29.77 23.90
N PHE A 42 -8.30 -30.12 24.79
CA PHE A 42 -7.44 -29.11 25.43
C PHE A 42 -6.72 -28.24 24.41
N PHE A 43 -6.00 -28.87 23.46
CA PHE A 43 -5.21 -28.13 22.48
C PHE A 43 -6.07 -27.31 21.53
N ILE A 44 -7.22 -27.84 21.08
CA ILE A 44 -8.15 -27.12 20.22
C ILE A 44 -8.70 -25.88 20.94
N LEU A 45 -9.15 -26.03 22.19
CA LEU A 45 -9.67 -24.91 22.98
C LEU A 45 -8.60 -23.86 23.27
N LEU A 46 -7.38 -24.31 23.62
CA LEU A 46 -6.28 -23.39 23.90
C LEU A 46 -5.93 -22.55 22.68
N LEU A 47 -5.80 -23.19 21.51
CA LEU A 47 -5.52 -22.50 20.25
C LEU A 47 -6.64 -21.53 19.89
N THR A 48 -7.90 -21.97 19.96
CA THR A 48 -9.05 -21.12 19.58
C THR A 48 -9.19 -19.90 20.49
N LEU A 49 -9.04 -20.06 21.80
CA LEU A 49 -9.10 -18.94 22.76
C LEU A 49 -7.95 -17.95 22.56
N LEU A 50 -6.72 -18.44 22.37
CA LEU A 50 -5.58 -17.56 22.08
C LEU A 50 -5.76 -16.86 20.73
N SER A 51 -6.24 -17.56 19.70
CA SER A 51 -6.49 -16.99 18.38
C SER A 51 -7.54 -15.88 18.39
N PHE A 52 -8.48 -15.87 19.33
CA PHE A 52 -9.52 -14.82 19.39
C PHE A 52 -8.95 -13.41 19.53
N ALA A 53 -7.86 -13.23 20.29
CA ALA A 53 -7.23 -11.92 20.47
C ALA A 53 -6.38 -11.46 19.27
N TYR A 54 -5.98 -12.40 18.40
CA TYR A 54 -4.99 -12.19 17.34
C TYR A 54 -5.49 -12.63 15.94
N TYR A 55 -6.78 -12.93 15.79
CA TYR A 55 -7.35 -13.54 14.58
C TYR A 55 -7.05 -12.72 13.32
N ASP A 56 -7.10 -11.38 13.43
CA ASP A 56 -6.86 -10.47 12.32
C ASP A 56 -5.41 -10.57 11.83
N ILE A 57 -4.44 -10.81 12.71
CA ILE A 57 -3.03 -11.00 12.32
C ILE A 57 -2.90 -12.25 11.45
N PHE A 58 -3.50 -13.37 11.87
CA PHE A 58 -3.50 -14.60 11.07
C PHE A 58 -4.18 -14.43 9.72
N ILE A 59 -5.31 -13.71 9.68
CA ILE A 59 -6.01 -13.39 8.43
C ILE A 59 -5.13 -12.52 7.53
N LYS A 60 -4.52 -11.45 8.05
CA LYS A 60 -3.59 -10.59 7.30
C LYS A 60 -2.45 -11.42 6.70
N TYR A 61 -1.88 -12.34 7.47
CA TYR A 61 -0.80 -13.20 7.03
C TYR A 61 -1.24 -14.15 5.91
N SER A 62 -2.44 -14.73 6.03
CA SER A 62 -3.04 -15.59 5.00
C SER A 62 -3.28 -14.81 3.70
N ILE A 63 -3.79 -13.58 3.81
CA ILE A 63 -4.01 -12.69 2.66
C ILE A 63 -2.68 -12.34 2.00
N LYS A 64 -1.68 -11.92 2.79
CA LYS A 64 -0.34 -11.60 2.30
C LYS A 64 0.22 -12.76 1.46
N ASN A 65 0.24 -13.96 2.04
CA ASN A 65 0.76 -15.15 1.38
C ASN A 65 -0.02 -15.51 0.12
N PHE A 66 -1.36 -15.38 0.14
CA PHE A 66 -2.17 -15.61 -1.05
C PHE A 66 -1.76 -14.70 -2.21
N TYR A 67 -1.58 -13.39 -1.96
CA TYR A 67 -1.19 -12.45 -3.00
C TYR A 67 0.27 -12.64 -3.45
N GLU A 68 1.18 -12.88 -2.52
CA GLU A 68 2.60 -13.13 -2.81
C GLU A 68 2.80 -14.39 -3.65
N LEU A 69 2.13 -15.49 -3.29
CA LEU A 69 2.33 -16.79 -3.93
C LEU A 69 1.51 -16.97 -5.21
N THR A 70 0.34 -16.34 -5.34
CA THR A 70 -0.58 -16.65 -6.45
C THR A 70 -0.89 -15.47 -7.37
N GLN A 71 -0.67 -14.23 -6.93
CA GLN A 71 -1.12 -13.04 -7.69
C GLN A 71 0.03 -12.13 -8.14
N MET A 72 1.28 -12.35 -7.70
CA MET A 72 2.40 -11.43 -7.98
C MET A 72 2.65 -11.16 -9.45
N ASP A 73 2.34 -12.10 -10.33
CA ASP A 73 2.53 -11.96 -11.79
C ASP A 73 1.40 -11.20 -12.50
N SER A 74 0.85 -10.13 -11.92
CA SER A 74 -0.35 -9.49 -12.48
C SER A 74 -0.24 -9.17 -13.98
N LYS A 75 -1.39 -9.27 -14.63
CA LYS A 75 -1.49 -9.57 -16.06
C LYS A 75 -1.06 -8.39 -16.94
N ILE A 76 -0.09 -8.64 -17.79
CA ILE A 76 0.17 -7.87 -19.02
C ILE A 76 -0.65 -8.53 -20.13
N TYR A 77 -1.65 -7.82 -20.64
CA TYR A 77 -2.55 -8.31 -21.69
C TYR A 77 -1.99 -8.04 -23.08
N SER A 78 -1.27 -6.92 -23.24
CA SER A 78 -0.60 -6.54 -24.47
C SER A 78 0.62 -5.66 -24.18
N LYS A 79 1.60 -5.69 -25.08
CA LYS A 79 2.78 -4.81 -25.00
C LYS A 79 2.44 -3.42 -25.56
N PRO A 80 2.97 -2.33 -24.97
CA PRO A 80 2.81 -1.00 -25.54
C PRO A 80 3.54 -0.90 -26.89
N ILE A 81 2.97 -0.13 -27.81
CA ILE A 81 3.60 0.22 -29.08
C ILE A 81 4.72 1.24 -28.77
N LYS A 82 5.94 0.86 -29.15
CA LYS A 82 7.17 1.64 -29.02
C LYS A 82 7.62 2.17 -30.39
N ASN A 83 8.34 3.29 -30.41
CA ASN A 83 8.97 3.85 -31.62
C ASN A 83 10.28 3.13 -31.96
N GLU A 84 10.97 3.59 -33.01
CA GLU A 84 12.27 3.04 -33.45
C GLU A 84 13.35 3.07 -32.35
N ASN A 85 13.25 4.04 -31.43
CA ASN A 85 14.14 4.18 -30.27
C ASN A 85 13.69 3.34 -29.05
N LEU A 86 12.72 2.44 -29.22
CA LEU A 86 12.13 1.61 -28.16
C LEU A 86 11.43 2.41 -27.04
N LYS A 87 10.98 3.65 -27.35
CA LYS A 87 10.28 4.54 -26.42
C LYS A 87 8.78 4.55 -26.68
N ILE A 88 7.99 4.67 -25.63
CA ILE A 88 6.56 4.95 -25.72
C ILE A 88 6.30 6.44 -25.99
N ASP A 89 5.19 6.75 -26.64
CA ASP A 89 4.88 8.12 -27.08
C ASP A 89 4.79 9.13 -25.92
N SER A 90 3.81 8.96 -25.02
CA SER A 90 3.53 9.86 -23.91
C SER A 90 2.81 9.10 -22.79
N LEU A 91 3.03 9.50 -21.54
CA LEU A 91 2.59 8.76 -20.36
C LEU A 91 1.95 9.69 -19.33
N SER A 92 0.80 9.33 -18.78
CA SER A 92 0.22 9.99 -17.61
C SER A 92 0.22 9.07 -16.40
N MET A 93 0.75 9.58 -15.30
CA MET A 93 0.92 8.92 -14.00
C MET A 93 0.23 9.73 -12.89
N ILE A 94 -0.75 10.57 -13.22
CA ILE A 94 -1.47 11.41 -12.28
C ILE A 94 -2.09 10.56 -11.17
N GLY A 95 -1.84 10.94 -9.91
CA GLY A 95 -2.30 10.23 -8.71
C GLY A 95 -1.57 8.92 -8.41
N VAL A 96 -0.65 8.49 -9.29
CA VAL A 96 0.19 7.30 -9.13
C VAL A 96 1.60 7.70 -8.73
N TYR A 97 2.23 8.53 -9.57
CA TYR A 97 3.52 9.14 -9.28
C TYR A 97 3.29 10.54 -8.71
N ILE A 98 3.60 10.70 -7.43
CA ILE A 98 3.41 11.96 -6.70
C ILE A 98 4.78 12.47 -6.27
N TYR A 99 5.28 13.51 -6.95
CA TYR A 99 6.59 14.09 -6.69
C TYR A 99 6.51 15.16 -5.58
N PRO A 100 7.29 15.03 -4.49
CA PRO A 100 7.33 16.01 -3.41
C PRO A 100 8.09 17.27 -3.82
N LEU A 101 7.48 18.44 -3.64
CA LEU A 101 8.14 19.73 -3.83
C LEU A 101 8.61 20.29 -2.48
N LYS A 102 9.90 20.63 -2.38
CA LYS A 102 10.52 21.04 -1.11
C LYS A 102 10.18 22.46 -0.66
N TYR A 103 10.05 23.40 -1.60
CA TYR A 103 10.03 24.83 -1.26
C TYR A 103 8.89 25.63 -1.92
N SER A 104 8.19 25.03 -2.88
CA SER A 104 7.33 25.76 -3.81
C SER A 104 6.19 24.88 -4.32
N THR A 105 5.09 25.49 -4.74
CA THR A 105 3.97 24.82 -5.44
C THR A 105 4.27 24.55 -6.92
N ASN A 106 5.28 25.21 -7.46
CA ASN A 106 5.74 25.06 -8.84
C ASN A 106 7.03 24.25 -8.87
N ILE A 107 7.17 23.44 -9.92
CA ILE A 107 8.37 22.65 -10.15
C ILE A 107 9.49 23.54 -10.70
N THR A 108 10.69 23.39 -10.15
CA THR A 108 11.90 24.09 -10.58
C THR A 108 12.54 23.39 -11.78
N GLU A 109 13.40 24.08 -12.51
CA GLU A 109 14.12 23.50 -13.65
C GLU A 109 15.04 22.33 -13.22
N ALA A 110 15.63 22.40 -12.03
CA ALA A 110 16.44 21.32 -11.48
C ALA A 110 15.59 20.05 -11.23
N GLU A 111 14.41 20.18 -10.63
CA GLU A 111 13.46 19.08 -10.41
C GLU A 111 12.93 18.51 -11.74
N ILE A 112 12.65 19.38 -12.72
CA ILE A 112 12.31 18.97 -14.09
C ILE A 112 13.44 18.11 -14.69
N ASN A 113 14.69 18.52 -14.55
CA ASN A 113 15.84 17.80 -15.11
C ASN A 113 16.06 16.44 -14.44
N GLU A 114 15.82 16.33 -13.13
CA GLU A 114 15.84 15.05 -12.42
C GLU A 114 14.81 14.07 -13.00
N ILE A 115 13.56 14.52 -13.14
CA ILE A 115 12.46 13.70 -13.68
C ILE A 115 12.73 13.37 -15.15
N LYS A 116 13.20 14.33 -15.94
CA LYS A 116 13.64 14.08 -17.33
C LYS A 116 14.66 12.96 -17.39
N ASN A 117 15.70 13.01 -16.57
CA ASN A 117 16.75 11.99 -16.56
C ASN A 117 16.21 10.60 -16.20
N LEU A 118 15.20 10.51 -15.34
CA LEU A 118 14.58 9.23 -14.97
C LEU A 118 13.73 8.62 -16.10
N HIS A 119 13.06 9.45 -16.91
CA HIS A 119 12.02 8.99 -17.86
C HIS A 119 12.42 9.06 -19.34
N LYS A 120 13.44 9.84 -19.70
CA LYS A 120 13.82 10.12 -21.10
C LYS A 120 14.15 8.87 -21.93
N ASP A 121 14.60 7.80 -21.29
CA ASP A 121 15.08 6.59 -21.97
C ASP A 121 13.95 5.69 -22.47
N TYR A 122 12.74 5.83 -21.93
CA TYR A 122 11.59 4.99 -22.30
C TYR A 122 10.33 5.77 -22.65
N VAL A 123 10.27 7.07 -22.40
CA VAL A 123 9.17 7.95 -22.86
C VAL A 123 9.73 9.00 -23.82
N GLU A 124 9.05 9.18 -24.94
CA GLU A 124 9.50 10.04 -26.05
C GLU A 124 9.14 11.51 -25.79
N LYS A 125 7.86 11.83 -25.57
CA LYS A 125 7.36 13.21 -25.59
C LYS A 125 7.26 13.86 -24.23
N PHE A 126 6.42 13.35 -23.35
CA PHE A 126 6.16 13.95 -22.04
C PHE A 126 5.62 12.94 -21.04
N ILE A 127 5.76 13.28 -19.76
CA ILE A 127 5.10 12.59 -18.65
C ILE A 127 4.24 13.57 -17.84
N ASP A 128 3.00 13.18 -17.56
CA ASP A 128 2.11 13.88 -16.64
C ASP A 128 2.20 13.26 -15.25
N ILE A 129 2.47 14.07 -14.23
CA ILE A 129 2.67 13.61 -12.85
C ILE A 129 1.85 14.43 -11.87
N SER A 130 1.60 13.89 -10.68
CA SER A 130 1.12 14.69 -9.57
C SER A 130 2.29 15.27 -8.79
N THR A 131 2.11 16.47 -8.25
CA THR A 131 3.03 17.07 -7.30
C THR A 131 2.30 17.40 -6.01
N TYR A 132 3.05 17.46 -4.90
CA TYR A 132 2.53 18.00 -3.66
C TYR A 132 3.52 18.94 -2.99
N ALA A 133 3.01 19.97 -2.34
CA ALA A 133 3.77 20.87 -1.49
C ALA A 133 3.07 21.02 -0.13
N TYR A 134 3.85 21.11 0.95
CA TYR A 134 3.32 21.39 2.27
C TYR A 134 3.43 22.88 2.57
N LYS A 135 2.29 23.57 2.66
CA LYS A 135 2.23 25.02 2.92
C LYS A 135 1.07 25.34 3.85
N PHE A 136 1.29 26.22 4.83
CA PHE A 136 0.26 26.65 5.77
C PHE A 136 -0.44 25.49 6.51
N ASN A 137 0.32 24.50 6.95
CA ASN A 137 -0.18 23.26 7.56
C ASN A 137 -1.17 22.46 6.71
N ARG A 138 -1.07 22.57 5.37
CA ARG A 138 -1.90 21.85 4.42
C ARG A 138 -1.07 21.31 3.27
N TYR A 139 -1.47 20.15 2.76
CA TYR A 139 -0.94 19.62 1.50
C TYR A 139 -1.70 20.23 0.33
N ILE A 140 -0.96 20.82 -0.60
CA ILE A 140 -1.49 21.36 -1.86
C ILE A 140 -1.04 20.41 -2.95
N TYR A 141 -2.00 19.84 -3.67
CA TYR A 141 -1.75 18.93 -4.79
C TYR A 141 -1.94 19.67 -6.11
N ASN A 142 -1.08 19.35 -7.08
CA ASN A 142 -1.21 19.85 -8.44
C ASN A 142 -0.83 18.76 -9.44
N THR A 143 -1.10 18.99 -10.72
CA THR A 143 -0.65 18.15 -11.83
C THR A 143 0.31 18.94 -12.70
N GLN A 144 1.41 18.31 -13.12
CA GLN A 144 2.44 18.94 -13.93
C GLN A 144 2.78 18.05 -15.11
N ARG A 145 2.90 18.67 -16.29
CA ARG A 145 3.39 18.04 -17.51
C ARG A 145 4.86 18.36 -17.68
N ILE A 146 5.67 17.32 -17.85
CA ILE A 146 7.12 17.43 -18.03
C ILE A 146 7.46 16.87 -19.40
N TYR A 147 7.83 17.77 -20.32
CA TYR A 147 8.32 17.39 -21.64
C TYR A 147 9.72 16.78 -21.55
N LEU A 148 9.98 15.81 -22.41
CA LEU A 148 11.17 14.96 -22.43
C LEU A 148 11.87 15.09 -23.79
N ASN A 149 13.13 14.67 -23.85
CA ASN A 149 13.95 14.66 -25.08
C ASN A 149 13.92 16.01 -25.83
N SER A 150 13.82 15.99 -27.16
CA SER A 150 13.81 17.17 -28.03
C SER A 150 12.48 17.94 -28.01
N TYR A 151 11.49 17.49 -27.23
CA TYR A 151 10.21 18.18 -27.09
C TYR A 151 10.36 19.30 -26.06
N THR A 152 10.13 20.54 -26.49
CA THR A 152 10.15 21.73 -25.64
C THR A 152 8.76 22.35 -25.56
N ASN A 153 8.53 23.12 -24.49
CA ASN A 153 7.30 23.92 -24.31
C ASN A 153 7.00 24.85 -25.49
N GLU A 154 8.03 25.25 -26.24
CA GLU A 154 7.96 26.23 -27.33
C GLU A 154 7.69 25.58 -28.70
N ASN A 155 8.04 24.30 -28.89
CA ASN A 155 7.95 23.60 -30.17
C ASN A 155 6.55 23.03 -30.48
N ILE A 156 5.61 23.07 -29.53
CA ILE A 156 4.30 22.45 -29.68
C ILE A 156 3.24 23.54 -29.57
N LYS A 157 2.68 23.96 -30.73
CA LYS A 157 1.38 24.63 -30.74
C LYS A 157 0.41 23.76 -29.96
N ILE A 158 -0.16 24.36 -28.92
CA ILE A 158 -1.04 23.78 -27.92
C ILE A 158 -2.33 23.29 -28.60
N GLU A 159 -2.26 22.18 -29.30
CA GLU A 159 -3.34 21.21 -29.23
C GLU A 159 -3.10 20.44 -27.94
N GLU A 160 -4.11 20.35 -27.09
CA GLU A 160 -4.11 19.58 -25.85
C GLU A 160 -3.76 18.11 -26.17
N GLN A 161 -2.46 17.82 -26.27
CA GLN A 161 -2.01 16.47 -26.58
C GLN A 161 -2.38 15.60 -25.39
N ASN A 162 -3.35 14.73 -25.62
CA ASN A 162 -3.74 13.73 -24.65
C ASN A 162 -2.62 12.67 -24.57
N PRO A 163 -2.25 12.23 -23.36
CA PRO A 163 -1.27 11.17 -23.21
C PRO A 163 -1.77 9.90 -23.88
N ARG A 164 -0.91 9.23 -24.65
CA ARG A 164 -1.25 7.94 -25.27
C ARG A 164 -1.49 6.87 -24.23
N TYR A 165 -0.63 6.79 -23.21
CA TYR A 165 -0.78 5.84 -22.12
C TYR A 165 -1.16 6.54 -20.82
N GLU A 166 -2.10 5.98 -20.08
CA GLU A 166 -2.55 6.50 -18.79
C GLU A 166 -2.52 5.37 -17.74
N VAL A 167 -1.92 5.66 -16.59
CA VAL A 167 -1.96 4.77 -15.43
C VAL A 167 -2.94 5.33 -14.43
N THR A 168 -4.02 4.59 -14.19
CA THR A 168 -5.05 4.96 -13.21
C THR A 168 -4.87 4.15 -11.95
N LYS A 169 -5.11 4.75 -10.79
CA LYS A 169 -5.14 4.10 -9.48
C LYS A 169 -6.53 4.23 -8.88
N THR A 170 -7.12 3.10 -8.51
CA THR A 170 -8.47 3.03 -7.94
C THR A 170 -8.46 2.19 -6.67
N LEU A 171 -9.17 2.61 -5.63
CA LEU A 171 -9.44 1.78 -4.47
C LEU A 171 -10.57 0.81 -4.84
N VAL A 172 -10.35 -0.49 -4.62
CA VAL A 172 -11.31 -1.54 -4.94
C VAL A 172 -11.80 -2.17 -3.66
N ASP A 173 -13.10 -2.48 -3.62
CA ASP A 173 -13.72 -3.17 -2.49
C ASP A 173 -13.11 -4.55 -2.28
N THR A 174 -12.83 -4.87 -1.02
CA THR A 174 -12.27 -6.15 -0.59
C THR A 174 -13.31 -6.92 0.22
N TYR A 175 -13.15 -8.25 0.31
CA TYR A 175 -14.09 -9.09 1.08
C TYR A 175 -13.93 -8.92 2.61
N LEU A 176 -12.80 -8.35 3.08
CA LEU A 176 -12.57 -8.00 4.50
C LEU A 176 -12.05 -6.56 4.63
N PRO A 177 -12.91 -5.55 4.38
CA PRO A 177 -12.50 -4.15 4.30
C PRO A 177 -12.08 -3.56 5.65
N LYS A 178 -12.28 -4.26 6.77
CA LYS A 178 -11.75 -3.88 8.09
C LYS A 178 -10.33 -4.39 8.35
N ILE A 179 -9.84 -5.33 7.53
CA ILE A 179 -8.56 -6.00 7.73
C ILE A 179 -7.53 -5.54 6.69
N TYR A 180 -7.96 -5.38 5.44
CA TYR A 180 -7.08 -4.98 4.35
C TYR A 180 -7.83 -4.24 3.25
N GLY A 181 -7.12 -3.39 2.52
CA GLY A 181 -7.60 -2.71 1.33
C GLY A 181 -6.77 -3.07 0.10
N LYS A 182 -7.29 -2.72 -1.08
CA LYS A 182 -6.65 -2.99 -2.36
C LYS A 182 -6.71 -1.76 -3.25
N TYR A 183 -5.55 -1.25 -3.64
CA TYR A 183 -5.44 -0.40 -4.82
C TYR A 183 -5.26 -1.27 -6.06
N GLN A 184 -6.01 -0.97 -7.11
CA GLN A 184 -5.78 -1.51 -8.44
C GLN A 184 -5.23 -0.42 -9.34
N TYR A 185 -4.14 -0.77 -10.02
CA TYR A 185 -3.54 0.05 -11.06
C TYR A 185 -3.92 -0.53 -12.42
N LYS A 186 -4.37 0.31 -13.34
CA LYS A 186 -4.64 -0.07 -14.73
C LYS A 186 -3.83 0.82 -15.65
N VAL A 187 -3.10 0.20 -16.56
CA VAL A 187 -2.42 0.88 -17.66
C VAL A 187 -3.32 0.80 -18.87
N ILE A 188 -3.71 1.96 -19.39
CA ILE A 188 -4.70 2.11 -20.47
C ILE A 188 -4.00 2.76 -21.65
N ASP A 189 -4.15 2.18 -22.84
CA ASP A 189 -3.85 2.87 -24.10
C ASP A 189 -5.08 3.69 -24.50
N LYS A 190 -4.97 5.02 -24.46
CA LYS A 190 -6.05 5.96 -24.75
C LYS A 190 -6.42 5.99 -26.22
N GLN A 191 -5.52 5.58 -27.12
CA GLN A 191 -5.80 5.49 -28.54
C GLN A 191 -6.75 4.32 -28.84
N THR A 192 -6.46 3.15 -28.26
CA THR A 192 -7.26 1.93 -28.47
C THR A 192 -8.35 1.72 -27.40
N LYS A 193 -8.32 2.49 -26.32
CA LYS A 193 -9.13 2.35 -25.09
C LYS A 193 -8.99 1.00 -24.39
N ASN A 194 -7.92 0.26 -24.69
CA ASN A 194 -7.66 -1.06 -24.10
C ASN A 194 -6.84 -0.96 -22.82
N VAL A 195 -7.16 -1.82 -21.86
CA VAL A 195 -6.31 -2.04 -20.68
C VAL A 195 -5.17 -2.97 -21.08
N ILE A 196 -3.96 -2.44 -21.16
CA ILE A 196 -2.78 -3.22 -21.59
C ILE A 196 -2.14 -3.97 -20.43
N ALA A 197 -2.33 -3.49 -19.20
CA ALA A 197 -1.87 -4.19 -18.01
C ALA A 197 -2.62 -3.80 -16.74
N THR A 198 -2.52 -4.68 -15.75
CA THR A 198 -3.02 -4.45 -14.40
C THR A 198 -1.95 -4.75 -13.36
N ALA A 199 -1.96 -3.98 -12.28
CA ALA A 199 -1.16 -4.22 -11.07
C ALA A 199 -1.99 -3.92 -9.82
N PHE A 200 -1.45 -4.26 -8.65
CA PHE A 200 -2.13 -3.98 -7.38
C PHE A 200 -1.18 -3.56 -6.27
N ASN A 201 -1.77 -3.01 -5.22
CA ASN A 201 -1.17 -2.84 -3.90
C ASN A 201 -2.19 -3.24 -2.83
N ILE A 202 -1.87 -4.28 -2.08
CA ILE A 202 -2.60 -4.77 -0.91
C ILE A 202 -1.98 -4.15 0.33
N PHE A 203 -2.76 -3.34 1.04
CA PHE A 203 -2.34 -2.71 2.28
C PHE A 203 -3.18 -3.21 3.45
N PHE A 204 -2.56 -3.31 4.62
CA PHE A 204 -3.20 -3.87 5.81
C PHE A 204 -3.63 -2.78 6.77
N ILE A 205 -4.89 -2.82 7.18
CA ILE A 205 -5.52 -1.79 8.00
C ILE A 205 -5.11 -2.00 9.45
N SER A 206 -4.47 -1.00 10.04
CA SER A 206 -4.26 -0.94 11.48
C SER A 206 -5.52 -0.37 12.15
N SER A 207 -5.98 -1.03 13.22
CA SER A 207 -7.09 -0.55 14.03
C SER A 207 -6.75 -0.76 15.49
N HIS A 208 -6.92 0.30 16.27
CA HIS A 208 -6.57 0.33 17.69
C HIS A 208 -7.76 -0.03 18.58
N ASN A 209 -8.94 -0.25 18.00
CA ASN A 209 -10.13 -0.67 18.74
C ASN A 209 -10.29 -2.19 18.70
N LYS A 210 -9.27 -2.91 19.20
CA LYS A 210 -9.28 -4.39 19.29
C LYS A 210 -9.14 -4.83 20.74
N PHE A 211 -9.53 -6.08 20.99
CA PHE A 211 -9.44 -6.69 22.32
C PHE A 211 -8.05 -6.54 22.94
N ARG A 212 -6.98 -6.80 22.17
CA ARG A 212 -5.60 -6.69 22.66
C ARG A 212 -5.15 -5.27 23.00
N ASN A 213 -5.61 -4.26 22.26
CA ASN A 213 -5.27 -2.87 22.59
C ASN A 213 -6.00 -2.46 23.88
N LYS A 214 -7.28 -2.82 24.00
CA LYS A 214 -8.13 -2.40 25.12
C LYS A 214 -7.85 -3.15 26.43
N TYR A 215 -7.57 -4.45 26.35
CA TYR A 215 -7.51 -5.33 27.53
C TYR A 215 -6.13 -5.97 27.74
N LEU A 216 -5.30 -6.04 26.70
CA LEU A 216 -3.94 -6.57 26.79
C LEU A 216 -2.89 -5.45 26.71
N PHE A 217 -3.32 -4.18 26.76
CA PHE A 217 -2.46 -3.00 26.74
C PHE A 217 -1.43 -3.00 25.60
N TRP A 218 -1.83 -3.45 24.41
CA TRP A 218 -1.02 -3.21 23.21
C TRP A 218 -1.04 -1.74 22.84
N SER A 219 0.12 -1.09 23.01
CA SER A 219 0.36 0.28 22.55
C SER A 219 0.19 0.39 21.03
N ASN A 220 0.05 1.63 20.55
CA ASN A 220 -0.04 1.91 19.12
C ASN A 220 1.24 1.50 18.37
N GLU A 221 2.40 1.68 19.02
CA GLU A 221 3.70 1.24 18.50
C GLU A 221 3.71 -0.27 18.28
N LYS A 222 3.30 -1.03 19.31
CA LYS A 222 3.14 -2.48 19.22
C LYS A 222 2.17 -2.90 18.11
N GLU A 223 1.02 -2.25 17.99
CA GLU A 223 0.07 -2.59 16.92
C GLU A 223 0.67 -2.34 15.52
N SER A 224 1.50 -1.30 15.38
CA SER A 224 2.23 -1.02 14.15
C SER A 224 3.29 -2.07 13.84
N ASP A 225 4.05 -2.53 14.85
CA ASP A 225 5.09 -3.57 14.69
C ASP A 225 4.54 -4.89 14.15
N PHE A 226 3.31 -5.24 14.56
CA PHE A 226 2.63 -6.45 14.11
C PHE A 226 1.80 -6.23 12.83
N ASN A 227 1.72 -5.01 12.31
CA ASN A 227 1.06 -4.75 11.05
C ASN A 227 1.96 -5.18 9.88
N LEU A 228 1.38 -5.90 8.92
CA LEU A 228 2.17 -6.41 7.80
C LEU A 228 2.50 -5.29 6.82
N ILE A 229 3.69 -5.38 6.24
CA ILE A 229 4.12 -4.53 5.12
C ILE A 229 3.18 -4.78 3.91
N PRO A 230 2.78 -3.73 3.18
CA PRO A 230 1.97 -3.88 1.97
C PRO A 230 2.61 -4.79 0.93
N VAL A 231 1.78 -5.49 0.17
CA VAL A 231 2.18 -6.36 -0.94
C VAL A 231 1.79 -5.69 -2.24
N GLN A 232 2.74 -5.38 -3.10
CA GLN A 232 2.48 -4.76 -4.39
C GLN A 232 3.38 -5.30 -5.49
N ASN A 233 2.93 -5.14 -6.72
CA ASN A 233 3.69 -5.52 -7.91
C ASN A 233 3.71 -4.45 -8.99
N PHE A 234 3.26 -3.23 -8.66
CA PHE A 234 3.23 -2.11 -9.59
C PHE A 234 4.58 -1.86 -10.25
N ASP A 235 5.66 -1.77 -9.47
CA ASP A 235 7.00 -1.49 -10.01
C ASP A 235 7.50 -2.60 -10.94
N ILE A 236 7.17 -3.87 -10.65
CA ILE A 236 7.54 -5.02 -11.48
C ILE A 236 6.84 -4.92 -12.84
N ILE A 237 5.54 -4.64 -12.84
CA ILE A 237 4.75 -4.49 -14.07
C ILE A 237 5.16 -3.25 -14.85
N TYR A 238 5.39 -2.14 -14.16
CA TYR A 238 5.83 -0.90 -14.77
C TYR A 238 7.17 -1.08 -15.50
N LYS A 239 8.14 -1.72 -14.84
CA LYS A 239 9.43 -2.06 -15.46
C LYS A 239 9.25 -2.97 -16.67
N LYS A 240 8.53 -4.09 -16.54
CA LYS A 240 8.27 -5.03 -17.65
C LYS A 240 7.55 -4.41 -18.85
N LEU A 241 6.70 -3.40 -18.64
CA LEU A 241 5.95 -2.76 -19.73
C LEU A 241 6.78 -1.71 -20.46
N PHE A 242 7.47 -0.86 -19.72
CA PHE A 242 8.05 0.36 -20.26
C PHE A 242 9.57 0.29 -20.36
N ILE A 243 10.24 -0.31 -19.39
CA ILE A 243 11.70 -0.24 -19.22
C ILE A 243 12.39 -1.50 -19.77
N ASP A 244 11.98 -2.68 -19.29
CA ASP A 244 12.61 -3.94 -19.66
C ASP A 244 12.20 -4.32 -21.10
N ASN A 245 13.18 -4.72 -21.90
CA ASN A 245 13.02 -5.29 -23.24
C ASN A 245 13.44 -6.75 -23.24
#